data_AF-A0A6N7ZYK2-F1
#
_entry.id   AF-A0A6N7ZYK2-F1
#
_cell.length_a   1.000
_cell.length_b   1.000
_cell.length_c   1.000
_cell.angle_alpha   90.00
_cell.angle_beta   90.00
_cell.angle_gamma   90.00
#
_symmetry.space_group_name_H-M   'P 1'
#
loop_
_entity.id
_entity.type
_entity.pdbx_description
1 polymer ?
#
loop_
_entity_poly.entity_id
_entity_poly.type
_entity_poly.pdbx_seq_one_letter_code
_entity_poly.pdbx_strand_id
1 'polypeptide(L)'
;MAHRILRVLACGTLLALSACQTKLEAPTASYEELKAAGYKTSKLTSRDFKGWYLTGPNDRYFCVGAFNMVEFAPNKIGVPLQSGKYGEINLEDIKRYRGVDDLVPPKLWELRAGRPRFQDVGVCQRVDS
;
A
#
# COMPACT_ATOMS: atom_id res chain seq x y z
N MET A 1 -47.58 5.50 57.94
CA MET A 1 -48.45 4.59 57.18
C MET A 1 -49.01 5.34 55.98
N ALA A 2 -48.92 4.71 54.79
CA ALA A 2 -49.83 4.80 53.63
C ALA A 2 -50.28 6.19 53.13
N HIS A 3 -49.90 6.63 51.92
CA HIS A 3 -50.53 6.36 50.59
C HIS A 3 -50.84 7.75 49.98
N ARG A 4 -50.77 8.10 48.69
CA ARG A 4 -50.76 7.42 47.39
C ARG A 4 -50.46 8.51 46.33
N ILE A 5 -49.69 8.14 45.29
CA ILE A 5 -50.00 8.32 43.85
C ILE A 5 -50.44 9.72 43.36
N LEU A 6 -49.69 10.38 42.46
CA LEU A 6 -49.91 10.36 40.98
C LEU A 6 -49.05 11.45 40.26
N ARG A 7 -48.26 11.00 39.27
CA ARG A 7 -47.87 11.62 37.98
C ARG A 7 -47.71 13.15 37.89
N VAL A 8 -46.58 13.62 37.35
CA VAL A 8 -46.46 14.08 35.96
C VAL A 8 -44.99 14.32 35.61
N LEU A 9 -44.68 13.94 34.38
CA LEU A 9 -43.47 14.09 33.59
C LEU A 9 -42.62 15.34 33.86
N ALA A 10 -41.30 15.13 33.97
CA ALA A 10 -40.32 15.63 33.00
C ALA A 10 -38.98 15.01 33.35
N CYS A 11 -38.65 13.91 32.67
CA CYS A 11 -37.32 13.32 32.69
C CYS A 11 -36.40 14.36 32.03
N GLY A 12 -35.68 15.12 32.86
CA GLY A 12 -34.66 16.07 32.42
C GLY A 12 -33.69 15.35 31.49
N THR A 13 -33.51 15.92 30.32
CA THR A 13 -32.71 15.40 29.22
C THR A 13 -31.27 15.13 29.67
N LEU A 14 -30.94 13.84 29.82
CA LEU A 14 -29.58 13.33 29.75
C LEU A 14 -29.01 13.68 28.37
N LEU A 15 -28.07 14.62 28.34
CA LEU A 15 -27.19 14.83 27.20
C LEU A 15 -26.31 13.60 27.03
N ALA A 16 -26.82 12.60 26.32
CA ALA A 16 -26.00 11.51 25.81
C ALA A 16 -25.06 12.11 24.75
N LEU A 17 -23.80 12.36 25.12
CA LEU A 17 -22.72 12.54 24.16
C LEU A 17 -22.59 11.23 23.37
N SER A 18 -23.32 11.13 22.26
CA SER A 18 -23.02 10.16 21.21
C SER A 18 -21.67 10.52 20.63
N ALA A 19 -20.61 9.93 21.18
CA ALA A 19 -19.33 9.82 20.49
C ALA A 19 -19.60 9.08 19.18
N CYS A 20 -19.69 9.84 18.10
CA CYS A 20 -19.64 9.30 16.76
C CYS A 20 -18.29 8.58 16.66
N GLN A 21 -18.30 7.25 16.80
CA GLN A 21 -17.13 6.43 16.54
C GLN A 21 -16.90 6.48 15.03
N THR A 22 -16.30 7.56 14.55
CA THR A 22 -15.66 7.59 13.25
C THR A 22 -14.69 6.42 13.26
N LYS A 23 -14.99 5.37 12.48
CA LYS A 23 -14.00 4.36 12.13
C LYS A 23 -12.81 5.13 11.61
N LEU A 24 -11.76 5.23 12.42
CA LEU A 24 -10.49 5.82 12.01
C LEU A 24 -9.99 4.86 10.94
N GLU A 25 -10.19 5.21 9.67
CA GLU A 25 -9.57 4.50 8.56
C GLU A 25 -8.10 4.38 8.90
N ALA A 26 -7.59 3.15 8.96
CA ALA A 26 -6.18 2.94 9.29
C ALA A 26 -5.36 3.81 8.34
N PRO A 27 -4.46 4.66 8.86
CA PRO A 27 -3.74 5.63 8.03
C PRO A 27 -3.05 4.86 6.92
N THR A 28 -3.40 5.19 5.67
CA THR A 28 -2.65 4.77 4.50
C THR A 28 -1.33 5.53 4.57
N ALA A 29 -0.32 4.92 5.19
CA ALA A 29 1.01 5.50 5.27
C ALA A 29 1.70 5.35 3.91
N SER A 30 2.41 6.37 3.45
CA SER A 30 3.22 6.24 2.24
C SER A 30 4.44 5.36 2.50
N TYR A 31 4.97 4.74 1.44
CA TYR A 31 6.21 3.97 1.53
C TYR A 31 7.37 4.81 2.10
N GLU A 32 7.48 6.07 1.66
CA GLU A 32 8.53 6.99 2.12
C GLU A 32 8.46 7.26 3.62
N GLU A 33 7.28 7.54 4.17
CA GLU A 33 7.08 7.74 5.61
C GLU A 33 7.46 6.49 6.42
N LEU A 34 7.03 5.32 5.96
CA LEU A 34 7.37 4.05 6.63
C LEU A 34 8.88 3.79 6.58
N LYS A 35 9.55 4.09 5.47
CA LYS A 35 11.02 3.98 5.36
C LYS A 35 11.73 4.96 6.29
N ALA A 36 11.29 6.21 6.35
CA ALA A 36 11.84 7.22 7.25
C ALA A 36 11.64 6.82 8.74
N ALA A 37 10.53 6.16 9.06
CA ALA A 37 10.24 5.61 10.38
C ALA A 37 11.03 4.32 10.72
N GLY A 38 11.88 3.82 9.82
CA GLY A 38 12.76 2.67 10.07
C GLY A 38 12.16 1.31 9.72
N TYR A 39 11.04 1.26 9.00
CA TYR A 39 10.43 -0.02 8.60
C TYR A 39 11.34 -0.79 7.63
N LYS A 40 11.42 -2.11 7.85
CA LYS A 40 12.22 -3.01 7.02
C LYS A 40 11.37 -3.54 5.87
N THR A 41 11.88 -3.39 4.65
CA THR A 41 11.23 -3.88 3.44
C THR A 41 11.58 -5.36 3.22
N SER A 42 10.59 -6.20 2.97
CA SER A 42 10.79 -7.61 2.64
C SER A 42 11.36 -7.79 1.23
N LYS A 43 11.65 -9.03 0.83
CA LYS A 43 11.77 -9.38 -0.60
C LYS A 43 10.43 -9.18 -1.31
N LEU A 44 10.47 -9.03 -2.63
CA LEU A 44 9.26 -8.94 -3.45
C LEU A 44 8.41 -10.20 -3.25
N THR A 45 7.16 -10.01 -2.85
CA THR A 45 6.16 -11.08 -2.70
C THR A 45 5.43 -11.29 -4.03
N SER A 46 5.02 -12.54 -4.26
CA SER A 46 4.23 -12.95 -5.41
C SER A 46 2.72 -13.05 -5.12
N ARG A 47 2.26 -12.66 -3.92
CA ARG A 47 0.86 -12.82 -3.49
C ARG A 47 -0.01 -11.65 -3.94
N ASP A 48 -1.07 -11.98 -4.68
CA ASP A 48 -2.19 -11.15 -5.19
C ASP A 48 -1.81 -9.93 -6.06
N PHE A 49 -0.74 -9.21 -5.72
CA PHE A 49 -0.09 -8.18 -6.53
C PHE A 49 1.40 -8.16 -6.16
N LYS A 50 2.31 -8.03 -7.14
CA LYS A 50 3.75 -7.97 -6.86
C LYS A 50 4.02 -6.79 -5.92
N GLY A 51 4.50 -7.03 -4.70
CA GLY A 51 4.61 -5.99 -3.67
C GLY A 51 5.59 -6.36 -2.57
N TRP A 52 5.56 -5.62 -1.47
CA TRP A 52 6.47 -5.83 -0.34
C TRP A 52 5.75 -5.67 0.98
N TYR A 53 6.17 -6.45 1.98
CA TYR A 53 5.83 -6.14 3.35
C TYR A 53 6.85 -5.14 3.93
N LEU A 54 6.34 -4.17 4.67
CA LEU A 54 7.14 -3.28 5.51
C LEU A 54 6.82 -3.64 6.96
N THR A 55 7.83 -4.11 7.67
CA THR A 55 7.68 -4.54 9.07
C THR A 55 8.32 -3.54 10.00
N GLY A 56 7.52 -3.00 10.92
CA GLY A 56 7.94 -2.17 12.03
C GLY A 56 7.97 -2.95 13.34
N PRO A 57 8.08 -2.27 14.49
CA PRO A 57 8.09 -2.92 15.80
C PRO A 57 6.75 -3.57 16.17
N ASN A 58 5.63 -2.95 15.80
CA ASN A 58 4.29 -3.30 16.30
C ASN A 58 3.26 -3.63 15.21
N ASP A 59 3.59 -3.33 13.95
CA ASP A 59 2.68 -3.53 12.83
C ASP A 59 3.44 -3.85 11.54
N ARG A 60 2.67 -4.25 10.53
CA ARG A 60 3.15 -4.57 9.21
C ARG A 60 2.24 -3.93 8.17
N TYR A 61 2.83 -3.45 7.10
CA TYR A 61 2.11 -2.94 5.94
C TYR A 61 2.42 -3.80 4.73
N PHE A 62 1.44 -4.05 3.88
CA PHE A 62 1.66 -4.55 2.53
C PHE A 62 1.57 -3.37 1.56
N CYS A 63 2.65 -3.13 0.83
CA CYS A 63 2.73 -2.11 -0.20
C CYS A 63 2.69 -2.76 -1.58
N VAL A 64 1.69 -2.40 -2.38
CA VAL A 64 1.56 -2.89 -3.75
C VAL A 64 2.65 -2.30 -4.64
N GLY A 65 3.16 -3.05 -5.61
CA GLY A 65 4.06 -2.53 -6.63
C GLY A 65 3.32 -1.71 -7.69
N ALA A 66 3.90 -0.57 -8.04
CA ALA A 66 3.37 0.36 -9.05
C ALA A 66 4.19 0.34 -10.36
N PHE A 67 4.82 -0.78 -10.68
CA PHE A 67 5.67 -0.93 -11.87
C PHE A 67 4.99 -1.79 -12.95
N ASN A 68 4.91 -1.24 -14.16
CA ASN A 68 4.31 -1.91 -15.32
C ASN A 68 5.34 -2.51 -16.29
N MET A 69 6.63 -2.24 -16.05
CA MET A 69 7.76 -2.80 -16.78
C MET A 69 8.95 -2.91 -15.83
N VAL A 70 9.82 -3.88 -16.07
CA VAL A 70 11.05 -4.08 -15.29
C VAL A 70 12.21 -4.39 -16.22
N GLU A 71 13.38 -3.87 -15.94
CA GLU A 71 14.61 -4.27 -16.65
C GLU A 71 15.13 -5.58 -16.02
N PHE A 72 15.27 -6.65 -16.81
CA PHE A 72 15.81 -7.92 -16.31
C PHE A 72 17.22 -8.22 -16.82
N ALA A 73 17.66 -7.51 -17.86
CA ALA A 73 19.02 -7.51 -18.40
C ALA A 73 19.22 -6.18 -19.16
N PRO A 74 20.48 -5.77 -19.44
CA PRO A 74 20.75 -4.53 -20.17
C PRO A 74 19.93 -4.42 -21.46
N ASN A 75 19.18 -3.32 -21.60
CA ASN A 75 18.26 -3.03 -22.72
C ASN A 75 17.11 -4.03 -22.91
N LYS A 76 16.85 -4.92 -21.95
CA LYS A 76 15.76 -5.90 -22.00
C LYS A 76 14.77 -5.64 -20.89
N ILE A 77 13.57 -5.24 -21.29
CA ILE A 77 12.45 -5.00 -20.37
C ILE A 77 11.44 -6.14 -20.43
N GLY A 78 10.88 -6.46 -19.28
CA GLY A 78 9.80 -7.41 -19.10
C GLY A 78 8.51 -6.68 -18.75
N VAL A 79 7.45 -6.91 -19.52
CA VAL A 79 6.08 -6.51 -19.16
C VAL A 79 5.40 -7.70 -18.49
N PRO A 80 4.89 -7.58 -17.26
CA PRO A 80 4.23 -8.67 -16.58
C PRO A 80 2.94 -9.07 -17.31
N LEU A 81 2.82 -10.34 -17.68
CA LEU A 81 1.64 -10.93 -18.28
C LEU A 81 0.75 -11.54 -17.19
N GLN A 82 -0.56 -11.70 -17.46
CA GLN A 82 -1.48 -12.38 -16.54
C GLN A 82 -1.04 -13.83 -16.23
N SER A 83 -0.29 -14.46 -17.13
CA SER A 83 0.31 -15.79 -16.94
C SER A 83 1.44 -15.84 -15.91
N GLY A 84 1.83 -14.71 -15.32
CA GLY A 84 2.98 -14.60 -14.41
C GLY A 84 4.34 -14.56 -15.13
N LYS A 85 4.35 -14.72 -16.46
CA LYS A 85 5.54 -14.54 -17.31
C LYS A 85 5.79 -13.06 -17.60
N TYR A 86 6.96 -12.76 -18.16
CA TYR A 86 7.26 -11.44 -18.70
C TYR A 86 7.32 -11.52 -20.23
N GLY A 87 6.60 -10.63 -20.90
CA GLY A 87 6.83 -10.37 -22.32
C GLY A 87 8.11 -9.55 -22.46
N GLU A 88 9.05 -10.04 -23.27
CA GLU A 88 10.33 -9.38 -23.51
C GLU A 88 10.19 -8.32 -24.61
N ILE A 89 10.69 -7.11 -24.35
CA ILE A 89 10.76 -6.02 -25.30
C ILE A 89 12.13 -5.35 -25.17
N ASN A 90 12.66 -4.82 -26.28
CA ASN A 90 13.86 -4.00 -26.25
C ASN A 90 13.52 -2.59 -25.70
N LEU A 91 14.32 -2.10 -24.76
CA LEU A 91 14.13 -0.78 -24.16
C LEU A 91 14.16 0.34 -25.22
N GLU A 92 15.07 0.25 -26.18
CA GLU A 92 15.27 1.28 -27.21
C GLU A 92 14.08 1.37 -28.18
N ASP A 93 13.43 0.24 -28.46
CA ASP A 93 12.21 0.22 -29.28
C ASP A 93 11.04 0.91 -28.56
N ILE A 94 10.90 0.72 -27.24
CA ILE A 94 9.89 1.44 -26.46
C ILE A 94 10.19 2.93 -26.40
N LYS A 95 11.44 3.32 -26.15
CA LYS A 95 11.85 4.73 -26.13
C LYS A 95 11.52 5.41 -27.46
N ARG A 96 11.91 4.80 -28.58
CA ARG A 96 11.59 5.29 -29.93
C ARG A 96 10.10 5.39 -30.17
N TYR A 97 9.32 4.35 -29.83
CA TYR A 97 7.87 4.33 -30.03
C TYR A 97 7.16 5.41 -29.21
N ARG A 98 7.60 5.65 -27.97
CA ARG A 98 7.02 6.65 -27.08
C ARG A 98 7.57 8.06 -27.28
N GLY A 99 8.65 8.22 -28.04
CA GLY A 99 9.35 9.50 -28.20
C GLY A 99 9.95 10.02 -26.89
N VAL A 100 10.41 9.13 -26.01
CA VAL A 100 11.02 9.48 -24.71
C VAL A 100 12.39 8.84 -24.57
N ASP A 101 13.40 9.62 -24.22
CA ASP A 101 14.79 9.14 -24.07
C ASP A 101 15.13 8.75 -22.62
N ASP A 102 14.35 9.25 -21.66
CA ASP A 102 14.59 9.16 -20.22
C ASP A 102 13.82 8.03 -19.52
N LEU A 103 13.31 7.06 -20.29
CA LEU A 103 12.64 5.90 -19.72
C LEU A 103 13.65 5.03 -18.94
N VAL A 104 13.53 5.04 -17.60
CA VAL A 104 14.34 4.23 -16.68
C VAL A 104 13.45 3.26 -15.89
N PRO A 105 13.19 2.05 -16.44
CA PRO A 105 12.49 0.99 -15.72
C PRO A 105 13.23 0.58 -14.45
N PRO A 106 12.52 0.14 -13.40
CA PRO A 106 13.18 -0.45 -12.24
C PRO A 106 13.84 -1.78 -12.61
N LYS A 107 14.98 -2.07 -11.98
CA LYS A 107 15.70 -3.33 -12.21
C LYS A 107 15.05 -4.45 -11.42
N LEU A 108 14.73 -5.56 -12.10
CA LEU A 108 14.04 -6.70 -11.50
C LEU A 108 14.80 -7.28 -10.31
N TRP A 109 16.14 -7.28 -10.34
CA TRP A 109 16.95 -7.79 -9.24
C TRP A 109 16.88 -6.89 -7.99
N GLU A 110 16.77 -5.57 -8.15
CA GLU A 110 16.58 -4.63 -7.04
C GLU A 110 15.21 -4.80 -6.40
N LEU A 111 14.17 -4.88 -7.24
CA LEU A 111 12.80 -5.14 -6.78
C LEU A 111 12.73 -6.44 -5.98
N ARG A 112 13.28 -7.54 -6.51
CA ARG A 112 13.34 -8.84 -5.83
C ARG A 112 14.11 -8.79 -4.52
N ALA A 113 15.15 -7.98 -4.44
CA ALA A 113 15.96 -7.77 -3.24
C ALA A 113 15.28 -6.88 -2.17
N GLY A 114 14.06 -6.37 -2.42
CA GLY A 114 13.38 -5.49 -1.48
C GLY A 114 13.90 -4.05 -1.52
N ARG A 115 14.44 -3.63 -2.67
CA ARG A 115 14.99 -2.28 -2.89
C ARG A 115 14.22 -1.53 -3.99
N PRO A 116 12.88 -1.38 -3.89
CA PRO A 116 12.17 -0.53 -4.83
C PRO A 116 12.51 0.94 -4.63
N ARG A 117 12.39 1.73 -5.70
CA ARG A 117 12.32 3.20 -5.58
C ARG A 117 10.93 3.58 -5.10
N PHE A 118 10.78 4.77 -4.54
CA PHE A 118 9.49 5.24 -4.03
C PHE A 118 8.39 5.24 -5.09
N GLN A 119 8.73 5.65 -6.31
CA GLN A 119 7.83 5.62 -7.47
C GLN A 119 7.43 4.22 -7.95
N ASP A 120 8.17 3.17 -7.56
CA ASP A 120 7.83 1.78 -7.90
C ASP A 120 6.88 1.15 -6.87
N VAL A 121 6.53 1.89 -5.81
CA VAL A 121 5.65 1.45 -4.73
C VAL A 121 4.37 2.27 -4.75
N GLY A 122 3.23 1.57 -4.78
CA GLY A 122 1.91 2.17 -4.67
C GLY A 122 1.45 2.26 -3.22
N VAL A 123 0.13 2.16 -3.05
CA VAL A 123 -0.53 2.25 -1.75
C VAL A 123 -0.01 1.17 -0.78
N CYS A 124 0.28 1.58 0.46
CA CYS A 124 0.57 0.67 1.56
C CYS A 124 -0.63 0.55 2.48
N GLN A 125 -1.06 -0.68 2.72
CA GLN A 125 -2.17 -1.00 3.60
C GLN A 125 -1.64 -1.75 4.81
N ARG A 126 -2.08 -1.35 6.01
CA ARG A 126 -1.76 -2.12 7.22
C ARG A 126 -2.36 -3.51 7.09
N VAL A 127 -1.58 -4.53 7.43
CA VAL A 127 -2.02 -5.92 7.46
C VAL A 127 -1.91 -6.44 8.87
N ASP A 128 -2.92 -7.19 9.30
CA ASP A 128 -2.87 -7.89 10.58
C ASP A 128 -1.70 -8.90 10.56
N SER A 129 -1.03 -9.03 11.70
CA SER A 129 0.21 -9.79 11.84
C SER A 129 -0.02 -11.29 11.74
#